data_AF-A0A0S9MSF2-F1
#
_entry.id   AF-A0A0S9MSF2-F1
#
_cell.length_a   1.000
_cell.length_b   1.000
_cell.length_c   1.000
_cell.angle_alpha   90.00
_cell.angle_beta   90.00
_cell.angle_gamma   90.00
#
_symmetry.space_group_name_H-M   'P 1'
#
loop_
_entity.id
_entity.type
_entity.pdbx_description
1 polymer ?
#
loop_
_entity_poly.entity_id
_entity_poly.type
_entity_poly.pdbx_seq_one_letter_code
_entity_poly.pdbx_strand_id
1 'polypeptide(L)'
;MPPPSASSTPELQRDLLVFQGLRMRVHRIGLAHWQAGARLRSWGVAALHRAGDQWLAPCGADEALWLGFWQDEEDGPGAEVQLHDHAHGRSAGIVLPPDFQLTALRGADGTAHAIALPAPRYELRLSAGGVRCLLALQLQAPADWARTAGRAAPPALAGPPPLPPRYA
;
A
#
# COMPACT_ATOMS: atom_id res chain seq x y z
N MET A 1 15.27 33.24 -10.05
CA MET A 1 15.08 31.84 -10.48
C MET A 1 14.11 31.18 -9.53
N PRO A 2 12.93 30.73 -9.98
CA PRO A 2 12.17 29.79 -9.17
C PRO A 2 12.97 28.47 -9.06
N PRO A 3 12.84 27.71 -7.96
CA PRO A 3 13.50 26.42 -7.82
C PRO A 3 13.03 25.45 -8.92
N PRO A 4 13.83 24.44 -9.29
CA PRO A 4 13.40 23.43 -10.25
C PRO A 4 12.10 22.81 -9.77
N SER A 5 11.08 22.82 -10.63
CA SER A 5 9.79 22.18 -10.37
C SER A 5 10.03 20.76 -9.86
N ALA A 6 9.62 20.52 -8.61
CA ALA A 6 9.66 19.19 -8.02
C ALA A 6 8.98 18.22 -9.00
N SER A 7 9.68 17.14 -9.32
CA SER A 7 9.09 16.01 -10.04
C SER A 7 7.80 15.63 -9.33
N SER A 8 6.66 15.83 -10.01
CA SER A 8 5.33 15.41 -9.55
C SER A 8 5.15 13.88 -9.63
N THR A 9 6.23 13.15 -9.92
CA THR A 9 6.24 11.70 -10.00
C THR A 9 6.61 11.11 -8.65
N PRO A 10 5.79 10.22 -8.07
CA PRO A 10 6.11 9.53 -6.84
C PRO A 10 7.37 8.70 -7.00
N GLU A 11 8.20 8.71 -5.97
CA GLU A 11 9.48 8.02 -5.94
C GLU A 11 9.38 6.76 -5.07
N LEU A 12 10.11 5.71 -5.47
CA LEU A 12 10.25 4.50 -4.68
C LEU A 12 11.66 4.47 -4.06
N GLN A 13 11.74 4.71 -2.76
CA GLN A 13 12.97 4.64 -1.99
C GLN A 13 13.03 3.29 -1.25
N ARG A 14 13.69 2.30 -1.86
CA ARG A 14 13.64 0.88 -1.45
C ARG A 14 12.21 0.33 -1.53
N ASP A 15 11.49 0.34 -0.41
CA ASP A 15 10.11 -0.15 -0.27
C ASP A 15 9.16 0.93 0.28
N LEU A 16 9.61 2.19 0.24
CA LEU A 16 8.88 3.37 0.69
C LEU A 16 8.44 4.21 -0.52
N LEU A 17 7.15 4.49 -0.63
CA LEU A 17 6.66 5.53 -1.53
C LEU A 17 6.85 6.90 -0.91
N VAL A 18 7.35 7.84 -1.69
CA VAL A 18 7.42 9.25 -1.32
C VAL A 18 6.76 10.10 -2.42
N PHE A 19 5.83 10.97 -2.04
CA PHE A 19 5.12 11.88 -2.93
C PHE A 19 4.74 13.16 -2.19
N GLN A 20 5.38 14.29 -2.48
CA GLN A 20 5.03 15.59 -1.87
C GLN A 20 4.96 15.53 -0.33
N GLY A 21 5.94 14.89 0.32
CA GLY A 21 5.97 14.68 1.78
C GLY A 21 5.06 13.54 2.29
N LEU A 22 4.08 13.09 1.51
CA LEU A 22 3.33 11.87 1.80
C LEU A 22 4.26 10.65 1.64
N ARG A 23 4.26 9.80 2.67
CA ARG A 23 5.02 8.57 2.73
C ARG A 23 4.06 7.38 2.84
N MET A 24 4.32 6.31 2.10
CA MET A 24 3.53 5.08 2.19
C MET A 24 4.42 3.83 2.26
N ARG A 25 4.04 2.90 3.15
CA ARG A 25 4.55 1.53 3.17
C ARG A 25 3.44 0.52 2.98
N VAL A 26 3.77 -0.57 2.31
CA VAL A 26 2.89 -1.72 2.14
C VAL A 26 3.35 -2.82 3.09
N HIS A 27 2.43 -3.43 3.81
CA HIS A 27 2.69 -4.49 4.76
C HIS A 27 1.93 -5.76 4.37
N ARG A 28 2.56 -6.92 4.62
CA ARG A 28 1.96 -8.25 4.38
C ARG A 28 1.27 -8.76 5.64
N ILE A 29 0.07 -9.31 5.47
CA ILE A 29 -0.79 -9.88 6.52
C ILE A 29 -1.25 -11.26 6.06
N GLY A 30 -1.26 -12.27 6.95
CA GLY A 30 -1.91 -13.54 6.63
C GLY A 30 -3.42 -13.38 6.59
N LEU A 31 -4.09 -13.84 5.54
CA LEU A 31 -5.54 -13.70 5.35
C LEU A 31 -6.35 -14.29 6.51
N ALA A 32 -5.88 -15.40 7.09
CA ALA A 32 -6.47 -16.01 8.29
C ALA A 32 -6.45 -15.12 9.54
N HIS A 33 -5.64 -14.05 9.54
CA HIS A 33 -5.52 -13.07 10.62
C HIS A 33 -6.12 -11.71 10.25
N TRP A 34 -6.69 -11.57 9.05
CA TRP A 34 -7.35 -10.35 8.63
C TRP A 34 -8.78 -10.31 9.17
N GLN A 35 -9.16 -9.14 9.71
CA GLN A 35 -10.52 -8.84 10.15
C GLN A 35 -10.81 -7.37 9.90
N ALA A 36 -12.01 -7.07 9.39
CA ALA A 36 -12.45 -5.70 9.16
C ALA A 36 -12.51 -4.93 10.48
N GLY A 37 -11.82 -3.78 10.55
CA GLY A 37 -11.82 -2.91 11.73
C GLY A 37 -11.00 -3.42 12.93
N ALA A 38 -10.36 -4.58 12.85
CA ALA A 38 -9.50 -5.07 13.90
C ALA A 38 -8.12 -4.39 13.88
N ARG A 39 -7.43 -4.42 15.02
CA ARG A 39 -6.02 -4.04 15.09
C ARG A 39 -5.17 -5.15 14.46
N LEU A 40 -4.76 -4.95 13.22
CA LEU A 40 -4.01 -5.93 12.44
C LEU A 40 -2.53 -5.95 12.84
N ARG A 41 -1.90 -7.12 12.67
CA ARG A 41 -0.46 -7.31 12.84
C ARG A 41 0.12 -7.81 11.52
N SER A 42 1.24 -7.22 11.12
CA SER A 42 1.90 -7.56 9.85
C SER A 42 3.10 -8.46 10.08
N TRP A 43 3.47 -9.21 9.04
CA TRP A 43 4.70 -10.02 8.96
C TRP A 43 5.88 -9.21 8.41
N GLY A 44 5.72 -7.89 8.32
CA GLY A 44 6.72 -6.97 7.80
C GLY A 44 6.28 -6.24 6.53
N VAL A 45 7.19 -5.41 6.04
CA VAL A 45 7.01 -4.59 4.84
C VAL A 45 7.07 -5.48 3.60
N ALA A 46 6.14 -5.29 2.67
CA ALA A 46 6.17 -5.92 1.36
C ALA A 46 7.28 -5.29 0.52
N ALA A 47 8.09 -6.11 -0.14
CA ALA A 47 9.11 -5.61 -1.05
C ALA A 47 8.44 -5.03 -2.29
N LEU A 48 8.60 -3.73 -2.54
CA LEU A 48 8.00 -3.07 -3.69
C LEU A 48 8.98 -3.08 -4.87
N HIS A 49 8.44 -3.11 -6.09
CA HIS A 49 9.21 -2.96 -7.31
C HIS A 49 8.49 -2.03 -8.27
N ARG A 50 9.22 -1.13 -8.93
CA ARG A 50 8.65 -0.23 -9.93
C ARG A 50 8.88 -0.80 -11.32
N ALA A 51 7.81 -1.01 -12.07
CA ALA A 51 7.82 -1.40 -13.48
C ALA A 51 7.06 -0.34 -14.29
N GLY A 52 7.78 0.63 -14.87
CA GLY A 52 7.17 1.79 -15.51
C GLY A 52 6.35 2.64 -14.52
N ASP A 53 5.06 2.78 -14.82
CA ASP A 53 4.07 3.48 -13.97
C ASP A 53 3.35 2.56 -12.99
N GLN A 54 3.75 1.30 -12.94
CA GLN A 54 3.17 0.29 -12.06
C GLN A 54 4.10 -0.01 -10.88
N TRP A 55 3.46 -0.26 -9.76
CA TRP A 55 4.09 -0.67 -8.52
C TRP A 55 3.67 -2.10 -8.26
N LEU A 56 4.65 -3.00 -8.21
CA LEU A 56 4.43 -4.41 -8.04
C LEU A 56 4.67 -4.77 -6.58
N ALA A 57 3.66 -5.37 -5.94
CA ALA A 57 3.74 -5.88 -4.59
C ALA A 57 3.53 -7.41 -4.59
N PRO A 58 4.39 -8.17 -3.91
CA PRO A 58 4.23 -9.60 -3.74
C PRO A 58 3.12 -9.87 -2.74
N CYS A 59 2.14 -10.69 -3.13
CA CYS A 59 1.02 -11.12 -2.30
C CYS A 59 0.70 -12.59 -2.62
N GLY A 60 0.86 -13.47 -1.63
CA GLY A 60 0.43 -14.86 -1.71
C GLY A 60 -1.10 -15.00 -1.76
N ALA A 61 -1.59 -16.21 -2.09
CA ALA A 61 -3.02 -16.51 -2.11
C ALA A 61 -3.67 -16.41 -0.72
N ASP A 62 -2.94 -16.79 0.33
CA ASP A 62 -3.37 -16.72 1.73
C ASP A 62 -2.90 -15.43 2.42
N GLU A 63 -2.65 -14.39 1.64
CA GLU A 63 -2.14 -13.11 2.13
C GLU A 63 -3.07 -11.95 1.75
N ALA A 64 -2.99 -10.91 2.55
CA ALA A 64 -3.58 -9.61 2.32
C ALA A 64 -2.53 -8.52 2.54
N LEU A 65 -2.81 -7.34 2.02
CA LEU A 65 -2.00 -6.15 2.22
C LEU A 65 -2.71 -5.13 3.09
N TRP A 66 -1.89 -4.32 3.73
CA TRP A 66 -2.28 -3.07 4.37
C TRP A 66 -1.32 -2.00 3.88
N LEU A 67 -1.86 -0.85 3.47
CA LEU A 67 -1.10 0.35 3.10
C LEU A 67 -1.12 1.34 4.28
N GLY A 68 0.04 1.64 4.85
CA GLY A 68 0.21 2.64 5.90
C GLY A 68 0.77 3.93 5.33
N PHE A 69 0.20 5.06 5.73
CA PHE A 69 0.47 6.41 5.23
C PHE A 69 0.83 7.33 6.37
N TRP A 70 1.77 8.23 6.14
CA TRP A 70 2.05 9.33 7.06
C TRP A 70 2.62 10.51 6.29
N GLN A 71 2.50 11.69 6.87
CA GLN A 71 3.04 12.94 6.36
C GLN A 71 3.50 13.72 7.58
N ASP A 72 4.69 14.34 7.49
CA ASP A 72 5.15 15.17 8.60
C ASP A 72 4.35 16.48 8.62
N GLU A 73 4.12 17.06 9.80
CA GLU A 73 3.28 18.27 9.95
C GLU A 73 3.83 19.47 9.15
N GLU A 74 5.15 19.50 8.93
CA GLU A 74 5.86 20.53 8.16
C GLU A 74 5.65 20.38 6.63
N ASP A 75 5.22 19.21 6.15
CA ASP A 75 5.07 18.88 4.72
C ASP A 75 3.73 19.39 4.11
N GLY A 76 2.94 20.17 4.87
CA GLY A 76 1.75 20.86 4.36
C GLY A 76 0.40 20.20 4.74
N PRO A 77 -0.72 20.71 4.19
CA PRO A 77 -2.06 20.28 4.60
C PRO A 77 -2.33 18.83 4.22
N GLY A 78 -3.17 18.19 5.05
CA GLY A 78 -3.47 16.76 5.02
C GLY A 78 -3.64 16.15 3.63
N ALA A 79 -2.91 15.08 3.36
CA ALA A 79 -3.01 14.33 2.12
C ALA A 79 -4.30 13.48 2.05
N GLU A 80 -4.84 13.35 0.84
CA GLU A 80 -5.94 12.45 0.54
C GLU A 80 -5.42 11.24 -0.25
N VAL A 81 -5.91 10.07 0.13
CA VAL A 81 -5.55 8.81 -0.52
C VAL A 81 -6.82 8.05 -0.87
N GLN A 82 -6.91 7.54 -2.10
CA GLN A 82 -7.98 6.63 -2.49
C GLN A 82 -7.41 5.40 -3.20
N LEU A 83 -7.95 4.23 -2.89
CA LEU A 83 -7.61 2.95 -3.51
C LEU A 83 -8.86 2.35 -4.14
N HIS A 84 -8.77 1.97 -5.41
CA HIS A 84 -9.89 1.39 -6.16
C HIS A 84 -9.54 0.04 -6.76
N ASP A 85 -10.43 -0.93 -6.57
CA ASP A 85 -10.49 -2.20 -7.28
C ASP A 85 -11.58 -2.12 -8.34
N HIS A 86 -11.19 -1.76 -9.56
CA HIS A 86 -12.14 -1.62 -10.66
C HIS A 86 -12.78 -2.94 -11.08
N ALA A 87 -12.08 -4.06 -10.92
CA ALA A 87 -12.59 -5.36 -11.32
C ALA A 87 -13.80 -5.79 -10.47
N HIS A 88 -13.82 -5.38 -9.19
CA HIS A 88 -14.86 -5.75 -8.25
C HIS A 88 -15.72 -4.56 -7.77
N GLY A 89 -15.46 -3.34 -8.27
CA GLY A 89 -16.18 -2.14 -7.88
C GLY A 89 -16.01 -1.76 -6.41
N ARG A 90 -14.86 -2.10 -5.81
CA ARG A 90 -14.58 -1.85 -4.38
C ARG A 90 -13.64 -0.67 -4.22
N SER A 91 -13.79 0.10 -3.14
CA SER A 91 -12.91 1.25 -2.91
C SER A 91 -12.67 1.54 -1.43
N ALA A 92 -11.61 2.27 -1.14
CA ALA A 92 -11.37 2.86 0.17
C ALA A 92 -10.67 4.20 0.01
N GLY A 93 -10.80 5.06 1.02
CA GLY A 93 -10.06 6.31 1.07
C GLY A 93 -9.89 6.82 2.49
N ILE A 94 -8.86 7.63 2.68
CA ILE A 94 -8.51 8.26 3.95
C ILE A 94 -8.04 9.70 3.70
N VAL A 95 -8.13 10.52 4.75
CA VAL A 95 -7.58 11.88 4.77
C VAL A 95 -6.68 11.99 6.01
N LEU A 96 -5.43 12.37 5.79
CA LEU A 96 -4.46 12.60 6.87
C LEU A 96 -4.70 13.96 7.53
N PRO A 97 -4.31 14.16 8.81
CA PRO A 97 -3.72 13.17 9.73
C PRO A 97 -4.66 12.23 10.52
N PRO A 98 -6.00 12.38 10.58
CA PRO A 98 -6.84 11.51 11.43
C PRO A 98 -6.78 10.03 11.08
N ASP A 99 -6.60 9.72 9.79
CA ASP A 99 -6.55 8.36 9.28
C ASP A 99 -5.22 8.12 8.55
N PHE A 100 -4.59 6.97 8.82
CA PHE A 100 -3.23 6.67 8.35
C PHE A 100 -3.11 5.30 7.68
N GLN A 101 -4.20 4.54 7.52
CA GLN A 101 -4.11 3.19 6.98
C GLN A 101 -5.32 2.77 6.15
N LEU A 102 -5.04 2.04 5.08
CA LEU A 102 -6.01 1.29 4.31
C LEU A 102 -5.77 -0.20 4.52
N THR A 103 -6.73 -0.88 5.15
CA THR A 103 -6.68 -2.32 5.45
C THR A 103 -7.81 -3.11 4.81
N ALA A 104 -8.81 -2.41 4.25
CA ALA A 104 -9.96 -3.00 3.60
C ALA A 104 -10.54 -2.06 2.54
N LEU A 105 -11.16 -2.63 1.52
CA LEU A 105 -12.00 -1.97 0.54
C LEU A 105 -13.47 -2.18 0.90
N ARG A 106 -14.32 -1.18 0.69
CA ARG A 106 -15.77 -1.26 0.81
C ARG A 106 -16.35 -1.70 -0.54
N GLY A 107 -17.16 -2.75 -0.54
CA GLY A 107 -18.03 -3.11 -1.65
C GLY A 107 -19.25 -2.19 -1.74
N ALA A 108 -20.05 -2.34 -2.80
CA ALA A 108 -21.28 -1.57 -3.02
C ALA A 108 -22.34 -1.80 -1.91
N ASP A 109 -22.30 -2.97 -1.27
CA ASP A 109 -23.12 -3.36 -0.12
C ASP A 109 -22.55 -2.89 1.23
N GLY A 110 -21.41 -2.18 1.22
CA GLY A 110 -20.69 -1.76 2.42
C GLY A 110 -19.81 -2.85 3.04
N THR A 111 -19.82 -4.07 2.50
CA THR A 111 -19.00 -5.18 3.00
C THR A 111 -17.52 -4.83 2.87
N ALA A 112 -16.75 -5.14 3.91
CA ALA A 112 -15.30 -4.96 3.91
C ALA A 112 -14.62 -6.14 3.23
N HIS A 113 -13.68 -5.85 2.34
CA HIS A 113 -12.89 -6.83 1.60
C HIS A 113 -11.40 -6.54 1.80
N ALA A 114 -10.60 -7.60 1.99
CA ALA A 114 -9.16 -7.46 2.07
C ALA A 114 -8.56 -6.95 0.74
N ILE A 115 -7.40 -6.28 0.83
CA ILE A 115 -6.57 -5.95 -0.33
C ILE A 115 -5.72 -7.19 -0.62
N ALA A 116 -6.20 -8.06 -1.50
CA ALA A 116 -5.61 -9.37 -1.77
C ALA A 116 -5.88 -9.81 -3.22
N LEU A 117 -5.23 -10.90 -3.64
CA LEU A 117 -5.62 -11.62 -4.85
C LEU A 117 -7.08 -12.13 -4.72
N PRO A 118 -7.82 -12.31 -5.84
CA PRO A 118 -7.36 -12.30 -7.23
C PRO A 118 -7.35 -10.93 -7.90
N ALA A 119 -7.63 -9.82 -7.21
CA ALA A 119 -7.57 -8.49 -7.82
C ALA A 119 -6.13 -8.16 -8.24
N PRO A 120 -5.81 -8.20 -9.56
CA PRO A 120 -4.41 -8.12 -9.97
C PRO A 120 -3.93 -6.67 -9.99
N ARG A 121 -4.83 -5.69 -10.03
CA ARG A 121 -4.47 -4.27 -10.19
C ARG A 121 -5.45 -3.37 -9.47
N TYR A 122 -4.93 -2.55 -8.57
CA TYR A 122 -5.61 -1.45 -7.95
C TYR A 122 -5.14 -0.12 -8.52
N GLU A 123 -6.03 0.86 -8.52
CA GLU A 123 -5.72 2.25 -8.82
C GLU A 123 -5.57 3.02 -7.51
N LEU A 124 -4.38 3.61 -7.29
CA LEU A 124 -4.05 4.44 -6.13
C LEU A 124 -4.01 5.91 -6.58
N ARG A 125 -4.92 6.71 -6.03
CA ARG A 125 -5.00 8.16 -6.23
C ARG A 125 -4.42 8.86 -5.01
N LEU A 126 -3.46 9.74 -5.23
CA LEU A 126 -2.79 10.52 -4.20
C LEU A 126 -3.03 12.01 -4.46
N SER A 127 -3.37 12.77 -3.43
CA SER A 127 -3.45 14.23 -3.48
C SER A 127 -2.73 14.82 -2.28
N ALA A 128 -1.63 15.55 -2.52
CA ALA A 128 -0.79 16.15 -1.48
C ALA A 128 -0.06 17.38 -2.03
N GLY A 129 0.11 18.41 -1.20
CA GLY A 129 0.83 19.64 -1.59
C GLY A 129 0.25 20.33 -2.84
N GLY A 130 -1.06 20.26 -3.05
CA GLY A 130 -1.74 20.83 -4.24
C GLY A 130 -1.54 20.03 -5.54
N VAL A 131 -0.87 18.88 -5.48
CA VAL A 131 -0.57 18.03 -6.65
C VAL A 131 -1.34 16.72 -6.53
N ARG A 132 -1.75 16.18 -7.68
CA ARG A 132 -2.41 14.88 -7.78
C ARG A 132 -1.58 13.90 -8.58
N CYS A 133 -1.58 12.64 -8.15
CA CYS A 133 -0.92 11.54 -8.83
C CYS A 133 -1.84 10.32 -8.92
N LEU A 134 -1.73 9.60 -10.04
CA LEU A 134 -2.39 8.32 -10.27
C LEU A 134 -1.33 7.24 -10.45
N LEU A 135 -1.47 6.13 -9.73
CA LEU A 135 -0.57 5.00 -9.78
C LEU A 135 -1.35 3.69 -9.87
N ALA A 136 -0.76 2.69 -10.52
CA ALA A 136 -1.26 1.33 -10.46
C ALA A 136 -0.48 0.54 -9.40
N LEU A 137 -1.17 -0.02 -8.41
CA LEU A 137 -0.62 -1.03 -7.50
C LEU A 137 -1.07 -2.40 -8.00
N GLN A 138 -0.14 -3.19 -8.53
CA GLN A 138 -0.40 -4.52 -9.05
C GLN A 138 0.12 -5.59 -8.07
N LEU A 139 -0.76 -6.53 -7.75
CA LEU A 139 -0.42 -7.65 -6.89
C LEU A 139 0.04 -8.83 -7.74
N GLN A 140 1.12 -9.45 -7.33
CA GLN A 140 1.67 -10.64 -8.00
C GLN A 140 1.93 -11.73 -6.98
N ALA A 141 1.73 -12.98 -7.40
CA ALA A 141 2.20 -14.12 -6.63
C ALA A 141 3.73 -13.98 -6.41
N PRO A 142 4.28 -14.37 -5.24
CA PRO A 142 5.69 -14.13 -4.91
C PRO A 142 6.70 -14.60 -5.96
N ALA A 143 6.42 -15.72 -6.64
CA ALA A 143 7.28 -16.26 -7.71
C ALA A 143 7.27 -15.39 -8.98
N ASP A 144 6.12 -14.84 -9.36
CA ASP A 144 6.00 -13.96 -10.53
C ASP A 144 6.60 -12.59 -10.25
N TRP A 145 6.41 -12.08 -9.03
CA TRP A 145 7.09 -10.89 -8.57
C TRP A 145 8.61 -11.05 -8.61
N ALA A 146 9.14 -12.17 -8.10
CA ALA A 146 10.57 -12.46 -8.10
C ALA A 146 11.17 -12.45 -9.51
N ARG A 147 10.46 -13.08 -10.46
CA ARG A 147 10.84 -13.11 -11.88
C ARG A 147 10.86 -11.70 -12.49
N THR A 148 9.84 -10.90 -12.20
CA THR A 148 9.70 -9.54 -12.76
C THR A 148 10.72 -8.58 -12.15
N ALA A 149 10.91 -8.64 -10.83
CA ALA A 149 11.78 -7.75 -10.08
C ALA A 149 13.26 -8.14 -10.14
N GLY A 150 13.60 -9.34 -10.63
CA GLY A 150 14.96 -9.87 -10.59
C GLY A 150 15.49 -10.06 -9.16
N ARG A 151 14.60 -10.32 -8.20
CA ARG A 151 14.89 -10.43 -6.76
C ARG A 151 14.42 -11.78 -6.23
N ALA A 152 14.95 -12.20 -5.09
CA ALA A 152 14.48 -13.41 -4.41
C ALA A 152 13.00 -13.26 -4.00
N ALA A 153 12.20 -14.30 -4.20
CA ALA A 153 10.81 -14.33 -3.78
C ALA A 153 10.72 -14.15 -2.25
N PRO A 154 9.82 -13.28 -1.75
CA PRO A 154 9.56 -13.22 -0.32
C PRO A 154 9.07 -14.58 0.19
N PRO A 155 9.47 -14.98 1.41
CA PRO A 155 8.98 -16.21 2.00
C PRO A 155 7.47 -16.14 2.23
N ALA A 156 6.81 -17.29 2.15
CA ALA A 156 5.41 -17.43 2.57
C ALA A 156 5.25 -17.01 4.03
N LEU A 157 4.10 -16.44 4.37
CA LEU A 157 3.78 -16.15 5.76
C LEU A 157 3.51 -17.47 6.50
N ALA A 158 4.20 -17.70 7.61
CA ALA A 158 4.04 -18.89 8.43
C ALA A 158 3.99 -18.49 9.92
N GLY A 159 3.25 -19.27 10.70
CA GLY A 159 3.08 -19.06 12.14
C GLY A 159 2.31 -17.76 12.47
N PRO A 160 2.16 -17.43 13.76
CA PRO A 160 1.53 -16.18 14.19
C PRO A 160 2.39 -14.95 13.83
N PRO A 161 1.79 -13.75 13.74
CA PRO A 161 2.55 -12.56 13.41
C PRO A 161 3.62 -12.23 14.48
N PRO A 162 4.77 -11.65 14.09
CA PRO A 162 5.90 -11.37 14.98
C PRO A 162 5.55 -10.31 16.02
N LEU A 163 5.77 -10.62 17.31
CA LEU A 163 5.41 -9.74 18.44
C LEU A 163 5.96 -8.32 18.23
N PRO A 164 5.19 -7.26 18.59
CA PRO A 164 5.73 -5.92 18.54
C PRO A 164 7.04 -5.89 19.35
N PRO A 165 8.06 -5.16 18.87
CA PRO A 165 9.29 -5.02 19.62
C PRO A 165 8.95 -4.52 21.02
N ARG A 166 9.49 -5.21 22.04
CA ARG A 166 9.40 -4.72 23.42
C ARG A 166 10.35 -3.54 23.51
N TYR A 167 9.82 -2.36 23.77
CA TYR A 167 10.66 -1.23 24.21
C TYR A 167 11.18 -1.61 25.59
N ALA A 168 12.49 -1.84 25.69
CA ALA A 168 13.20 -2.03 26.96
C ALA A 168 13.62 -0.67 27.51
#